data_AF-A0A0Q4S770-F1
#
_entry.id   AF-A0A0Q4S770-F1
#
_cell.length_a   1.000
_cell.length_b   1.000
_cell.length_c   1.000
_cell.angle_alpha   90.00
_cell.angle_beta   90.00
_cell.angle_gamma   90.00
#
_symmetry.space_group_name_H-M   'P 1'
#
loop_
_entity.id
_entity.type
_entity.pdbx_description
1 polymer ?
#
loop_
_entity_poly.entity_id
_entity_poly.type
_entity_poly.pdbx_seq_one_letter_code
_entity_poly.pdbx_strand_id
1 'polypeptide(L)'
;MRADVYLVERGHAATRSQAQRLIAAGVQWRLSPGMPWQKVAKNGDDIPEIALVELLDGAEAKYLSRGGLKLEGALKATGLAVDGLRCLDVGQSTGGFTDCLLQHGAAQVIGVDVGHGQLHERLRNDPRVVGVEGLNARAMTAQSLQDASEEALSEHVETDVDDNDTQPVAPYAWMRNGGEVDEEYDDTDDAREQDVEAFKAERAAKARARAEGIVPTKRQRKAGLEQVDITPEFDVITGDLSFISLTLVLPALVPLLKAGGSLLMLVKPQFELQPGQVGKGGIVRDEALYAVVEKRIRDCCADLGLTVGDWLPSAIDGGDGNREFFVSARRAAA
;
A
#
# COMPACT_ATOMS: atom_id res chain seq x y z
N MET A 1 -16.76 16.79 -21.26
CA MET A 1 -15.66 16.37 -20.36
C MET A 1 -15.05 15.12 -20.95
N ARG A 2 -13.72 14.99 -21.00
CA ARG A 2 -13.08 13.78 -21.54
C ARG A 2 -13.58 12.52 -20.83
N ALA A 3 -13.90 11.47 -21.58
CA ALA A 3 -14.49 10.25 -21.08
C ALA A 3 -13.65 9.59 -19.98
N ASP A 4 -12.32 9.55 -20.16
CA ASP A 4 -11.42 8.98 -19.16
C ASP A 4 -11.39 9.76 -17.84
N VAL A 5 -11.60 11.07 -17.87
CA VAL A 5 -11.73 11.92 -16.68
C VAL A 5 -13.13 11.80 -16.09
N TYR A 6 -14.17 11.84 -16.93
CA TYR A 6 -15.57 11.71 -16.53
C TYR A 6 -15.82 10.44 -15.72
N LEU A 7 -15.31 9.30 -16.18
CA LEU A 7 -15.50 8.03 -15.49
C LEU A 7 -14.88 8.02 -14.10
N VAL A 8 -13.78 8.74 -13.90
CA VAL A 8 -13.15 8.87 -12.58
C VAL A 8 -13.95 9.80 -11.68
N GLU A 9 -14.26 11.01 -12.16
CA GLU A 9 -14.96 12.03 -11.36
C GLU A 9 -16.39 11.61 -10.98
N ARG A 10 -17.04 10.78 -11.81
CA ARG A 10 -18.38 10.24 -11.54
C ARG A 10 -18.36 8.89 -10.80
N GLY A 11 -17.18 8.40 -10.39
CA GLY A 11 -17.04 7.18 -9.60
C GLY A 11 -17.29 5.87 -10.36
N HIS A 12 -17.33 5.90 -11.70
CA HIS A 12 -17.38 4.69 -12.53
C HIS A 12 -16.02 3.97 -12.59
N ALA A 13 -14.92 4.69 -12.30
CA ALA A 13 -13.57 4.16 -12.22
C ALA A 13 -12.83 4.80 -11.03
N ALA A 14 -12.04 4.02 -10.31
CA ALA A 14 -11.17 4.49 -9.24
C ALA A 14 -9.91 5.20 -9.75
N THR A 15 -9.45 4.87 -10.97
CA THR A 15 -8.25 5.48 -11.57
C THR A 15 -8.45 5.78 -13.05
N ARG A 16 -7.67 6.74 -13.59
CA ARG A 16 -7.66 7.00 -15.04
C ARG A 16 -7.28 5.77 -15.85
N SER A 17 -6.33 4.98 -15.39
CA SER A 17 -5.95 3.73 -16.07
C SER A 17 -7.10 2.72 -16.11
N GLN A 18 -7.92 2.66 -15.06
CA GLN A 18 -9.14 1.83 -15.07
C GLN A 18 -10.20 2.40 -16.01
N ALA A 19 -10.41 3.71 -16.01
CA ALA A 19 -11.34 4.37 -16.94
C ALA A 19 -11.00 4.06 -18.41
N GLN A 20 -9.71 4.10 -18.77
CA GLN A 20 -9.25 3.76 -20.13
C GLN A 20 -9.56 2.31 -20.51
N ARG A 21 -9.42 1.38 -19.56
CA ARG A 21 -9.77 -0.04 -19.79
C ARG A 21 -11.27 -0.24 -19.93
N LEU A 22 -12.07 0.43 -19.11
CA LEU A 22 -13.54 0.40 -19.24
C LEU A 22 -13.97 0.92 -20.60
N ILE A 23 -13.38 2.03 -21.08
CA ILE A 23 -13.65 2.56 -22.42
C ILE A 23 -13.30 1.54 -23.50
N ALA A 24 -12.15 0.87 -23.39
CA ALA A 24 -11.74 -0.18 -24.33
C ALA A 24 -12.67 -1.41 -24.28
N ALA A 25 -13.18 -1.77 -23.10
CA ALA A 25 -14.13 -2.87 -22.90
C ALA A 25 -15.56 -2.51 -23.35
N GLY A 26 -15.85 -1.21 -23.48
CA GLY A 26 -17.08 -0.67 -24.02
C GLY A 26 -17.84 0.18 -23.00
N VAL A 27 -17.92 1.48 -23.30
CA VAL A 27 -18.75 2.44 -22.55
C VAL A 27 -19.72 3.11 -23.51
N GLN A 28 -20.94 3.34 -23.06
CA GLN A 28 -21.90 4.14 -23.78
C GLN A 28 -22.62 5.12 -22.85
N TRP A 29 -23.10 6.22 -23.42
CA TRP A 29 -23.81 7.27 -22.68
C TRP A 29 -25.06 7.75 -23.42
N ARG A 30 -26.01 8.32 -22.68
CA ARG A 30 -27.20 8.99 -23.24
C ARG A 30 -27.63 10.16 -22.34
N LEU A 31 -28.29 11.18 -22.90
CA LEU A 31 -28.70 12.36 -22.12
C LEU A 31 -29.89 12.13 -21.20
N SER A 32 -30.80 11.22 -21.58
CA SER A 32 -32.00 10.92 -20.83
C SER A 32 -32.54 9.53 -21.16
N PRO A 33 -33.39 8.95 -20.29
CA PRO A 33 -34.11 7.72 -20.62
C PRO A 33 -34.91 7.89 -21.92
N GLY A 34 -34.77 6.95 -22.86
CA GLY A 34 -35.46 6.99 -24.16
C GLY A 34 -34.63 7.59 -25.32
N MET A 35 -33.50 8.25 -25.03
CA MET A 35 -32.54 8.66 -26.07
C MET A 35 -31.63 7.50 -26.48
N PRO A 36 -31.14 7.47 -27.73
CA PRO A 36 -30.22 6.44 -28.18
C PRO A 36 -28.89 6.52 -27.43
N TRP A 37 -28.29 5.35 -27.20
CA TRP A 37 -26.96 5.25 -26.63
C TRP A 37 -25.89 5.68 -27.64
N GLN A 38 -24.93 6.46 -27.16
CA GLN A 38 -23.73 6.87 -27.90
C GLN A 38 -22.53 6.13 -27.33
N LYS A 39 -21.81 5.40 -28.17
CA LYS A 39 -20.60 4.68 -27.76
C LYS A 39 -19.43 5.65 -27.60
N VAL A 40 -18.65 5.43 -26.54
CA VAL A 40 -17.34 6.07 -26.35
C VAL A 40 -16.32 5.24 -27.13
N ALA A 41 -15.65 5.83 -28.11
CA ALA A 41 -14.69 5.14 -28.96
C ALA A 41 -13.25 5.28 -28.46
N LYS A 42 -12.92 6.39 -27.79
CA LYS A 42 -11.58 6.68 -27.28
C LYS A 42 -11.62 7.50 -26.00
N ASN A 43 -10.53 7.44 -25.25
CA ASN A 43 -10.35 8.10 -23.95
C ASN A 43 -10.68 9.61 -23.94
N GLY A 44 -10.39 10.29 -25.05
CA GLY A 44 -10.59 11.73 -25.19
C GLY A 44 -11.95 12.16 -25.71
N ASP A 45 -12.88 11.24 -25.96
CA ASP A 45 -14.24 11.60 -26.38
C ASP A 45 -14.97 12.37 -25.27
N ASP A 46 -15.83 13.31 -25.65
CA ASP A 46 -16.58 14.10 -24.68
C ASP A 46 -17.85 13.38 -24.21
N ILE A 47 -17.98 13.25 -22.89
CA ILE A 47 -19.23 12.87 -22.23
C ILE A 47 -19.84 14.14 -21.62
N PRO A 48 -21.11 14.44 -21.91
CA PRO A 48 -21.85 15.53 -21.25
C PRO A 48 -22.01 15.28 -19.76
N GLU A 49 -21.94 16.33 -18.94
CA GLU A 49 -22.00 16.20 -17.48
C GLU A 49 -23.27 15.51 -16.96
N ILE A 50 -24.40 15.78 -17.63
CA ILE A 50 -25.72 15.24 -17.28
C ILE A 50 -25.98 13.84 -17.86
N ALA A 51 -25.01 13.26 -18.58
CA ALA A 51 -25.23 11.99 -19.25
C ALA A 51 -25.42 10.85 -18.26
N LEU A 52 -26.31 9.92 -18.59
CA LEU A 52 -26.37 8.60 -18.00
C LEU A 52 -25.34 7.73 -18.72
N VAL A 53 -24.48 7.05 -17.96
CA VAL A 53 -23.44 6.17 -18.48
C VAL A 53 -23.74 4.72 -18.16
N GLU A 54 -23.44 3.85 -19.10
CA GLU A 54 -23.49 2.40 -18.95
C GLU A 54 -22.15 1.79 -19.36
N LEU A 55 -21.63 0.93 -18.48
CA LEU A 55 -20.47 0.09 -18.74
C LEU A 55 -20.98 -1.21 -19.38
N LEU A 56 -20.56 -1.51 -20.60
CA LEU A 56 -20.98 -2.73 -21.31
C LEU A 56 -20.29 -3.97 -20.72
N ASP A 57 -19.10 -3.79 -20.16
CA ASP A 57 -18.38 -4.79 -19.37
C ASP A 57 -17.80 -4.14 -18.10
N GLY A 58 -18.37 -4.52 -16.95
CA GLY A 58 -17.95 -4.04 -15.64
C GLY A 58 -16.85 -4.88 -14.99
N ALA A 59 -16.38 -5.98 -15.61
CA ALA A 59 -15.37 -6.85 -15.02
C ALA A 59 -14.06 -6.09 -14.71
N GLU A 60 -13.69 -5.14 -15.56
CA GLU A 60 -12.53 -4.23 -15.37
C GLU A 60 -12.69 -3.25 -14.19
N ALA A 61 -13.92 -3.07 -13.68
CA ALA A 61 -14.21 -2.23 -12.52
C ALA A 61 -14.05 -2.97 -11.18
N LYS A 62 -13.98 -4.31 -11.19
CA LYS A 62 -14.08 -5.13 -9.97
C LYS A 62 -12.95 -4.89 -8.97
N TYR A 63 -11.72 -4.71 -9.46
CA TYR A 63 -10.55 -4.44 -8.64
C TYR A 63 -9.84 -3.17 -9.10
N LEU A 64 -9.06 -2.57 -8.20
CA LEU A 64 -8.28 -1.36 -8.46
C LEU A 64 -7.29 -1.49 -9.63
N SER A 65 -6.80 -2.71 -9.89
CA SER A 65 -5.95 -3.01 -11.05
C SER A 65 -6.26 -4.39 -11.64
N ARG A 66 -5.78 -4.61 -12.87
CA ARG A 66 -5.85 -5.92 -13.55
C ARG A 66 -5.23 -7.05 -12.74
N GLY A 67 -4.29 -6.76 -11.84
CA GLY A 67 -3.71 -7.75 -10.95
C GLY A 67 -4.77 -8.50 -10.15
N GLY A 68 -5.83 -7.82 -9.68
CA GLY A 68 -6.89 -8.48 -8.92
C GLY A 68 -7.63 -9.57 -9.71
N LEU A 69 -7.82 -9.38 -11.02
CA LEU A 69 -8.43 -10.40 -11.88
C LEU A 69 -7.52 -11.62 -12.06
N LYS A 70 -6.19 -11.39 -12.13
CA LYS A 70 -5.20 -12.48 -12.18
C LYS A 70 -5.26 -13.32 -10.92
N LEU A 71 -5.19 -12.67 -9.75
CA LEU A 71 -5.21 -13.36 -8.46
C LEU A 71 -6.54 -14.08 -8.23
N GLU A 72 -7.68 -13.46 -8.57
CA GLU A 72 -8.99 -14.12 -8.45
C GLU A 72 -9.05 -15.41 -9.27
N GLY A 73 -8.55 -15.38 -10.51
CA GLY A 73 -8.48 -16.57 -11.36
C GLY A 73 -7.65 -17.68 -10.72
N ALA A 74 -6.51 -17.31 -10.13
CA ALA A 74 -5.62 -18.25 -9.45
C ALA A 74 -6.23 -18.83 -8.16
N LEU A 75 -6.89 -18.00 -7.34
CA LEU A 75 -7.60 -18.45 -6.13
C LEU A 75 -8.69 -19.47 -6.48
N LYS A 76 -9.49 -19.19 -7.52
CA LYS A 76 -10.54 -20.11 -7.99
C LYS A 76 -9.98 -21.43 -8.52
N ALA A 77 -8.91 -21.36 -9.31
CA ALA A 77 -8.31 -22.54 -9.94
C ALA A 77 -7.63 -23.46 -8.92
N THR A 78 -6.99 -22.90 -7.90
CA THR A 78 -6.31 -23.65 -6.83
C THR A 78 -7.25 -24.08 -5.71
N GLY A 79 -8.43 -23.45 -5.60
CA GLY A 79 -9.35 -23.64 -4.47
C GLY A 79 -8.84 -23.06 -3.15
N LEU A 80 -7.81 -22.20 -3.19
CA LEU A 80 -7.26 -21.56 -2.00
C LEU A 80 -8.28 -20.56 -1.42
N ALA A 81 -8.77 -20.85 -0.22
CA ALA A 81 -9.58 -19.92 0.56
C ALA A 81 -8.68 -18.99 1.38
N VAL A 82 -8.98 -17.69 1.37
CA VAL A 82 -8.24 -16.66 2.12
C VAL A 82 -9.07 -16.01 3.23
N ASP A 83 -10.30 -16.47 3.42
CA ASP A 83 -11.21 -15.96 4.44
C ASP A 83 -10.62 -16.13 5.86
N GLY A 84 -10.58 -15.02 6.61
CA GLY A 84 -10.01 -14.99 7.95
C GLY A 84 -8.48 -15.09 8.04
N LEU A 85 -7.77 -15.14 6.91
CA LEU A 85 -6.31 -15.33 6.89
C LEU A 85 -5.51 -14.03 6.91
N ARG A 86 -4.28 -14.09 7.40
CA ARG A 86 -3.28 -13.02 7.27
C ARG A 86 -2.44 -13.26 6.02
N CYS A 87 -2.40 -12.26 5.15
CA CYS A 87 -1.73 -12.36 3.86
C CYS A 87 -0.59 -11.35 3.73
N LEU A 88 0.47 -11.75 3.02
CA LEU A 88 1.51 -10.87 2.53
C LEU A 88 1.35 -10.67 1.02
N ASP A 89 1.28 -9.42 0.56
CA ASP A 89 1.20 -9.04 -0.85
C ASP A 89 2.51 -8.35 -1.27
N VAL A 90 3.37 -9.05 -2.01
CA VAL A 90 4.71 -8.56 -2.39
C VAL A 90 4.67 -7.95 -3.80
N GLY A 91 5.02 -6.67 -3.91
CA GLY A 91 4.79 -5.89 -5.13
C GLY A 91 3.39 -5.26 -5.14
N GLN A 92 2.97 -4.70 -4.00
CA GLN A 92 1.60 -4.24 -3.78
C GLN A 92 1.13 -3.22 -4.85
N SER A 93 2.03 -2.33 -5.31
CA SER A 93 1.76 -1.28 -6.30
C SER A 93 0.44 -0.53 -6.01
N THR A 94 -0.48 -0.45 -6.97
CA THR A 94 -1.81 0.17 -6.76
C THR A 94 -2.73 -0.63 -5.83
N GLY A 95 -2.40 -1.89 -5.55
CA GLY A 95 -3.09 -2.76 -4.60
C GLY A 95 -4.14 -3.70 -5.21
N GLY A 96 -3.97 -4.12 -6.46
CA GLY A 96 -4.94 -5.03 -7.10
C GLY A 96 -5.05 -6.41 -6.44
N PHE A 97 -3.91 -6.99 -6.02
CA PHE A 97 -3.87 -8.26 -5.29
C PHE A 97 -4.43 -8.09 -3.87
N THR A 98 -3.99 -7.06 -3.14
CA THR A 98 -4.56 -6.66 -1.84
C THR A 98 -6.09 -6.53 -1.90
N ASP A 99 -6.64 -5.77 -2.86
CA ASP A 99 -8.09 -5.60 -3.03
C ASP A 99 -8.81 -6.94 -3.29
N CYS A 100 -8.21 -7.81 -4.10
CA CYS A 100 -8.73 -9.16 -4.33
C CYS A 100 -8.78 -9.99 -3.05
N LEU A 101 -7.70 -10.01 -2.25
CA LEU A 101 -7.65 -10.73 -0.97
C LEU A 101 -8.71 -10.23 0.00
N LEU A 102 -8.86 -8.90 0.16
CA LEU A 102 -9.84 -8.30 1.07
C LEU A 102 -11.28 -8.60 0.65
N GLN A 103 -11.57 -8.59 -0.66
CA GLN A 103 -12.89 -8.96 -1.18
C GLN A 103 -13.21 -10.45 -1.00
N HIS A 104 -12.20 -11.31 -0.85
CA HIS A 104 -12.34 -12.74 -0.55
C HIS A 104 -12.23 -13.07 0.95
N GLY A 105 -12.27 -12.05 1.82
CA GLY A 105 -12.40 -12.24 3.27
C GLY A 105 -11.08 -12.29 4.05
N ALA A 106 -9.94 -11.94 3.44
CA ALA A 106 -8.68 -11.84 4.18
C ALA A 106 -8.84 -10.94 5.42
N ALA A 107 -8.40 -11.45 6.58
CA ALA A 107 -8.48 -10.72 7.84
C ALA A 107 -7.51 -9.54 7.88
N GLN A 108 -6.34 -9.71 7.25
CA GLN A 108 -5.32 -8.67 7.15
C GLN A 108 -4.47 -8.89 5.90
N VAL A 109 -4.02 -7.79 5.29
CA VAL A 109 -3.01 -7.80 4.24
C VAL A 109 -1.88 -6.83 4.61
N ILE A 110 -0.67 -7.36 4.78
CA ILE A 110 0.54 -6.52 4.79
C ILE A 110 1.05 -6.50 3.36
N GLY A 111 1.10 -5.32 2.75
CA GLY A 111 1.59 -5.15 1.39
C GLY A 111 2.97 -4.51 1.39
N VAL A 112 3.87 -5.04 0.57
CA VAL A 112 5.25 -4.55 0.46
C VAL A 112 5.49 -4.03 -0.95
N ASP A 113 6.05 -2.84 -1.09
CA ASP A 113 6.47 -2.28 -2.37
C ASP A 113 7.82 -1.55 -2.25
N VAL A 114 8.58 -1.52 -3.35
CA VAL A 114 9.85 -0.78 -3.43
C VAL A 114 9.66 0.69 -3.76
N GLY A 115 8.54 1.05 -4.39
CA GLY A 115 8.19 2.42 -4.73
C GLY A 115 7.42 3.11 -3.60
N HIS A 116 7.01 4.35 -3.87
CA HIS A 116 6.30 5.21 -2.93
C HIS A 116 5.02 5.78 -3.56
N GLY A 117 4.00 6.01 -2.75
CA GLY A 117 2.78 6.73 -3.14
C GLY A 117 1.93 6.04 -4.20
N GLN A 118 2.10 4.72 -4.41
CA GLN A 118 1.34 3.97 -5.42
C GLN A 118 0.03 3.39 -4.87
N LEU A 119 0.00 3.05 -3.59
CA LEU A 119 -1.16 2.40 -2.98
C LEU A 119 -2.38 3.33 -3.00
N HIS A 120 -3.48 2.82 -3.53
CA HIS A 120 -4.73 3.54 -3.66
C HIS A 120 -5.29 3.97 -2.29
N GLU A 121 -5.85 5.19 -2.20
CA GLU A 121 -6.35 5.78 -0.96
C GLU A 121 -7.32 4.88 -0.18
N ARG A 122 -8.25 4.20 -0.88
CA ARG A 122 -9.19 3.26 -0.28
C ARG A 122 -8.50 2.14 0.50
N LEU A 123 -7.40 1.61 -0.03
CA LEU A 123 -6.63 0.57 0.65
C LEU A 123 -5.73 1.15 1.73
N ARG A 124 -5.15 2.33 1.50
CA ARG A 124 -4.36 3.06 2.51
C ARG A 124 -5.17 3.37 3.78
N ASN A 125 -6.48 3.55 3.63
CA ASN A 125 -7.41 3.84 4.72
C ASN A 125 -8.18 2.61 5.21
N ASP A 126 -7.97 1.41 4.64
CA ASP A 126 -8.62 0.19 5.12
C ASP A 126 -7.87 -0.32 6.37
N PRO A 127 -8.54 -0.51 7.52
CA PRO A 127 -7.89 -0.91 8.77
C PRO A 127 -7.27 -2.31 8.72
N ARG A 128 -7.61 -3.11 7.70
CA ARG A 128 -7.03 -4.45 7.48
C ARG A 128 -5.73 -4.40 6.69
N VAL A 129 -5.32 -3.23 6.18
CA VAL A 129 -4.15 -3.09 5.30
C VAL A 129 -3.02 -2.36 6.00
N VAL A 130 -1.82 -2.92 5.92
CA VAL A 130 -0.58 -2.23 6.27
C VAL A 130 0.25 -2.09 5.00
N GLY A 131 0.37 -0.86 4.49
CA GLY A 131 1.17 -0.54 3.30
C GLY A 131 2.61 -0.20 3.67
N VAL A 132 3.55 -1.09 3.33
CA VAL A 132 4.98 -0.94 3.56
C VAL A 132 5.67 -0.54 2.25
N GLU A 133 5.98 0.74 2.12
CA GLU A 133 6.63 1.32 0.93
C GLU A 133 8.16 1.43 1.14
N GLY A 134 8.93 1.45 0.05
CA GLY A 134 10.39 1.57 0.08
C GLY A 134 11.17 0.32 0.53
N LEU A 135 10.52 -0.84 0.68
CA LEU A 135 11.16 -2.06 1.16
C LEU A 135 11.42 -3.05 0.01
N ASN A 136 12.68 -3.45 -0.15
CA ASN A 136 13.07 -4.40 -1.19
C ASN A 136 12.90 -5.85 -0.74
N ALA A 137 11.95 -6.56 -1.35
CA ALA A 137 11.62 -7.95 -1.03
C ALA A 137 12.81 -8.92 -1.12
N ARG A 138 13.81 -8.68 -2.00
CA ARG A 138 15.00 -9.53 -2.11
C ARG A 138 15.87 -9.51 -0.85
N ALA A 139 15.97 -8.36 -0.21
CA ALA A 139 16.80 -8.15 0.98
C ALA A 139 15.96 -8.14 2.28
N MET A 140 14.68 -8.47 2.17
CA MET A 140 13.74 -8.40 3.27
C MET A 140 14.01 -9.52 4.29
N THR A 141 13.95 -9.15 5.56
CA THR A 141 13.99 -10.05 6.72
C THR A 141 12.71 -9.87 7.55
N ALA A 142 12.46 -10.81 8.46
CA ALA A 142 11.37 -10.72 9.42
C ALA A 142 11.44 -9.41 10.23
N GLN A 143 12.63 -9.06 10.72
CA GLN A 143 12.86 -7.84 11.49
C GLN A 143 12.64 -6.58 10.66
N SER A 144 13.23 -6.51 9.46
CA SER A 144 13.07 -5.32 8.61
C SER A 144 11.62 -5.09 8.19
N LEU A 145 10.84 -6.16 7.96
CA LEU A 145 9.42 -6.05 7.65
C LEU A 145 8.64 -5.55 8.87
N GLN A 146 8.95 -6.07 10.06
CA GLN A 146 8.32 -5.63 11.30
C GLN A 146 8.63 -4.14 11.58
N ASP A 147 9.88 -3.73 11.46
CA ASP A 147 10.31 -2.34 11.67
C ASP A 147 9.63 -1.39 10.66
N ALA A 148 9.56 -1.78 9.38
CA ALA A 148 8.92 -0.97 8.35
C ALA A 148 7.38 -0.93 8.50
N SER A 149 6.78 -2.02 9.01
CA SER A 149 5.35 -2.03 9.37
C SER A 149 5.08 -1.11 10.56
N GLU A 150 5.94 -1.12 11.58
CA GLU A 150 5.84 -0.20 12.71
C GLU A 150 5.93 1.26 12.25
N GLU A 151 6.84 1.55 11.33
CA GLU A 151 7.00 2.88 10.74
C GLU A 151 5.74 3.33 9.98
N ALA A 152 5.17 2.45 9.15
CA ALA A 152 3.95 2.76 8.39
C ALA A 152 2.74 3.10 9.29
N LEU A 153 2.64 2.43 10.44
CA LEU A 153 1.57 2.62 11.41
C LEU A 153 1.79 3.80 12.35
N SER A 154 2.99 4.39 12.36
CA SER A 154 3.38 5.41 13.32
C SER A 154 3.30 6.83 12.78
N GLU A 155 3.27 7.76 13.73
CA GLU A 155 3.52 9.19 13.56
C GLU A 155 4.65 9.62 14.51
N HIS A 156 5.31 10.72 14.16
CA HIS A 156 6.34 11.33 14.99
C HIS A 156 5.74 12.53 15.71
N VAL A 157 5.63 12.44 17.03
CA VAL A 157 5.07 13.51 17.87
C VAL A 157 6.20 14.16 18.66
N GLU A 158 6.24 15.49 18.67
CA GLU A 158 7.19 16.26 19.47
C GLU A 158 7.04 15.92 20.96
N THR A 159 8.14 15.63 21.65
CA THR A 159 8.09 15.21 23.07
C THR A 159 7.80 16.36 24.03
N ASP A 160 8.05 17.59 23.61
CA ASP A 160 7.82 18.80 24.39
C ASP A 160 6.59 19.54 23.84
N VAL A 161 5.41 19.05 24.20
CA VAL A 161 4.21 19.90 24.12
C VAL A 161 4.41 20.96 25.20
N ASP A 162 4.57 22.23 24.80
CA ASP A 162 4.71 23.34 25.75
C ASP A 162 3.65 23.21 26.86
N ASP A 163 4.09 22.96 28.09
CA ASP A 163 3.22 23.02 29.26
C ASP A 163 2.90 24.50 29.52
N ASN A 164 1.87 24.99 28.83
CA ASN A 164 1.46 26.39 28.86
C ASN A 164 1.01 26.85 30.27
N ASP A 165 0.91 25.94 31.24
CA ASP A 165 0.51 26.18 32.63
C ASP A 165 1.68 26.58 33.55
N THR A 166 2.92 26.66 33.05
CA THR A 166 4.12 27.02 33.85
C THR A 166 4.65 28.43 33.58
N GLN A 167 3.77 29.39 33.28
CA GLN A 167 4.20 30.79 33.12
C GLN A 167 4.66 31.37 34.46
N PRO A 168 5.89 31.91 34.56
CA PRO A 168 6.28 32.67 35.74
C PRO A 168 5.36 33.88 35.90
N VAL A 169 4.81 34.06 37.10
CA VAL A 169 3.98 35.23 37.44
C VAL A 169 4.88 36.46 37.38
N ALA A 170 4.56 37.39 36.48
CA ALA A 170 5.43 38.54 36.22
C ALA A 170 5.68 39.35 37.50
N PRO A 171 6.94 39.74 37.78
CA PRO A 171 7.19 40.75 38.79
C PRO A 171 6.37 41.99 38.39
N TYR A 172 5.75 42.66 39.36
CA TYR A 172 4.90 43.84 39.15
C TYR A 172 3.43 43.60 38.75
N ALA A 173 2.82 42.45 39.07
CA ALA A 173 1.37 42.25 38.90
C ALA A 173 0.54 43.40 39.55
N TRP A 174 1.04 43.97 40.65
CA TRP A 174 0.49 45.12 41.37
C TRP A 174 0.41 46.43 40.54
N MET A 175 1.23 46.61 39.49
CA MET A 175 1.16 47.81 38.64
C MET A 175 -0.08 47.85 37.73
N ARG A 176 -0.85 46.75 37.59
CA ARG A 176 -2.09 46.75 36.79
C ARG A 176 -3.31 47.35 37.52
N ASN A 177 -3.26 47.50 38.85
CA ASN A 177 -4.36 48.03 39.67
C ASN A 177 -4.02 49.38 40.33
N GLY A 178 -3.30 50.26 39.64
CA GLY A 178 -3.15 51.65 40.09
C GLY A 178 -1.94 51.94 41.00
N GLY A 179 -1.08 50.97 41.26
CA GLY A 179 0.31 51.23 41.67
C GLY A 179 0.53 51.76 43.10
N GLU A 180 -0.38 51.51 44.05
CA GLU A 180 -0.08 51.73 45.47
C GLU A 180 0.55 50.46 46.07
N VAL A 181 1.79 50.58 46.54
CA VAL A 181 2.48 49.58 47.34
C VAL A 181 2.26 49.99 48.80
N ASP A 182 1.43 49.26 49.54
CA ASP A 182 1.32 49.42 50.98
C ASP A 182 2.38 48.57 51.71
N GLU A 183 2.52 48.78 53.03
CA GLU A 183 3.48 48.03 53.87
C GLU A 183 3.08 46.56 54.09
N GLU A 184 1.97 46.08 53.52
CA GLU A 184 1.49 44.69 53.59
C GLU A 184 1.78 43.87 52.32
N TYR A 185 2.39 44.45 51.28
CA TYR A 185 2.73 43.72 50.04
C TYR A 185 3.87 42.71 50.26
N ASP A 186 3.54 41.42 50.14
CA ASP A 186 4.47 40.29 50.20
C ASP A 186 4.88 39.87 48.78
N ASP A 187 6.09 40.25 48.37
CA ASP A 187 6.68 39.96 47.05
C ASP A 187 7.48 38.64 47.03
N THR A 188 7.41 37.83 48.09
CA THR A 188 8.20 36.60 48.24
C THR A 188 7.89 35.57 47.14
N ASP A 189 6.69 35.61 46.56
CA ASP A 189 6.23 34.72 45.48
C ASP A 189 6.37 35.33 44.06
N ASP A 190 6.84 36.58 43.91
CA ASP A 190 7.03 37.21 42.59
C ASP A 190 8.23 36.59 41.85
N ALA A 191 8.07 36.28 40.55
CA ALA A 191 9.19 35.77 39.76
C ALA A 191 10.23 36.87 39.56
N ARG A 192 11.52 36.56 39.77
CA ARG A 192 12.59 37.54 39.55
C ARG A 192 12.75 37.80 38.07
N GLU A 193 13.21 38.99 37.71
CA GLU A 193 13.43 39.40 36.31
C GLU A 193 14.36 38.42 35.55
N GLN A 194 15.37 37.88 36.25
CA GLN A 194 16.27 36.85 35.70
C GLN A 194 15.55 35.54 35.37
N ASP A 195 14.57 35.14 36.19
CA ASP A 195 13.79 33.92 35.98
C ASP A 195 12.85 34.10 34.76
N VAL A 196 12.28 35.29 34.58
CA VAL A 196 11.46 35.65 33.41
C VAL A 196 12.28 35.69 32.12
N GLU A 197 13.48 36.28 32.15
CA GLU A 197 14.36 36.31 30.97
C GLU A 197 14.91 34.92 30.62
N ALA A 198 15.24 34.09 31.62
CA ALA A 198 15.62 32.69 31.40
C ALA A 198 14.49 31.90 30.73
N PHE A 199 13.24 32.07 31.19
CA PHE A 199 12.06 31.43 30.59
C PHE A 199 11.83 31.86 29.13
N LYS A 200 11.94 33.17 28.83
CA LYS A 200 11.83 33.68 27.46
C LYS A 200 12.95 33.13 26.55
N ALA A 201 14.17 33.07 27.06
CA ALA A 201 15.31 32.53 26.33
C ALA A 201 15.13 31.04 26.00
N GLU A 202 14.63 30.24 26.95
CA GLU A 202 14.30 28.83 26.73
C GLU A 202 13.23 28.66 25.64
N ARG A 203 12.14 29.44 25.70
CA ARG A 203 11.08 29.42 24.68
C ARG A 203 11.59 29.82 23.30
N ALA A 204 12.44 30.85 23.21
CA ALA A 204 13.04 31.27 21.95
C ALA A 204 13.97 30.18 21.39
N ALA A 205 14.73 29.49 22.23
CA ALA A 205 15.56 28.36 21.84
C ALA A 205 14.72 27.17 21.34
N LYS A 206 13.64 26.80 22.04
CA LYS A 206 12.69 25.77 21.62
C LYS A 206 12.00 26.12 20.30
N ALA A 207 11.53 27.35 20.14
CA ALA A 207 10.92 27.82 18.89
C ALA A 207 11.90 27.78 17.72
N ARG A 208 13.16 28.13 17.95
CA ARG A 208 14.23 28.01 16.95
C ARG A 208 14.54 26.56 16.61
N ALA A 209 14.65 25.68 17.61
CA ALA A 209 14.83 24.24 17.38
C ALA A 209 13.67 23.63 16.59
N ARG A 210 12.43 24.10 16.82
CA ARG A 210 11.24 23.73 16.06
C ARG A 210 11.26 24.22 14.61
N ALA A 211 11.67 25.47 14.39
CA ALA A 211 11.85 26.02 13.04
C ALA A 211 12.97 25.31 12.27
N GLU A 212 14.00 24.83 12.97
CA GLU A 212 15.13 24.08 12.39
C GLU A 212 14.86 22.56 12.30
N GLY A 213 13.72 22.07 12.82
CA GLY A 213 13.34 20.65 12.78
C GLY A 213 14.15 19.73 13.70
N ILE A 214 14.78 20.27 14.74
CA ILE A 214 15.70 19.56 15.66
C ILE A 214 14.99 19.14 16.96
N VAL A 215 13.67 19.29 17.03
CA VAL A 215 12.90 18.94 18.23
C VAL A 215 12.92 17.43 18.42
N PRO A 216 13.22 16.92 19.63
CA PRO A 216 13.10 15.50 19.91
C PRO A 216 11.67 15.05 19.63
N THR A 217 11.53 14.03 18.78
CA THR A 217 10.22 13.42 18.50
C THR A 217 10.22 12.00 19.05
N LYS A 218 9.06 11.57 19.52
CA LYS A 218 8.80 10.18 19.87
C LYS A 218 7.90 9.57 18.81
N ARG A 219 8.27 8.37 18.38
CA ARG A 219 7.43 7.55 17.52
C ARG A 219 6.30 6.94 18.34
N GLN A 220 5.08 7.09 17.86
CA GLN A 220 3.90 6.44 18.42
C GLN A 220 2.98 5.95 17.30
N ARG A 221 2.31 4.81 17.50
CA ARG A 221 1.29 4.34 16.56
C ARG A 221 0.15 5.35 16.48
N LYS A 222 -0.38 5.57 15.28
CA LYS A 222 -1.54 6.42 15.04
C LYS A 222 -2.76 5.88 15.80
N ALA A 223 -3.63 6.77 16.21
CA ALA A 223 -4.86 6.42 16.93
C ALA A 223 -5.69 5.37 16.16
N GLY A 224 -6.11 4.30 16.84
CA GLY A 224 -6.88 3.21 16.27
C GLY A 224 -6.05 2.09 15.62
N LEU A 225 -4.72 2.24 15.54
CA LEU A 225 -3.80 1.23 14.99
C LEU A 225 -2.93 0.57 16.06
N GLU A 226 -3.20 0.81 17.34
CA GLU A 226 -2.37 0.37 18.47
C GLU A 226 -2.24 -1.16 18.52
N GLN A 227 -3.32 -1.87 18.20
CA GLN A 227 -3.42 -3.33 18.29
C GLN A 227 -3.20 -4.04 16.94
N VAL A 228 -2.77 -3.33 15.89
CA VAL A 228 -2.51 -3.95 14.59
C VAL A 228 -1.37 -4.97 14.71
N ASP A 229 -1.65 -6.22 14.32
CA ASP A 229 -0.67 -7.32 14.32
C ASP A 229 0.33 -7.12 13.17
N ILE A 230 1.60 -6.98 13.53
CA ILE A 230 2.73 -6.86 12.60
C ILE A 230 3.70 -8.04 12.71
N THR A 231 3.30 -9.11 13.38
CA THR A 231 4.07 -10.35 13.45
C THR A 231 4.37 -10.82 12.02
N PRO A 232 5.64 -11.01 11.64
CA PRO A 232 6.04 -11.32 10.26
C PRO A 232 5.85 -12.81 9.92
N GLU A 233 4.65 -13.32 10.17
CA GLU A 233 4.23 -14.70 9.90
C GLU A 233 2.85 -14.71 9.22
N PHE A 234 2.75 -15.31 8.03
CA PHE A 234 1.58 -15.22 7.18
C PHE A 234 1.03 -16.59 6.81
N ASP A 235 -0.30 -16.70 6.71
CA ASP A 235 -0.98 -17.90 6.25
C ASP A 235 -0.86 -18.04 4.72
N VAL A 236 -0.86 -16.90 4.01
CA VAL A 236 -0.71 -16.82 2.56
C VAL A 236 0.31 -15.77 2.17
N ILE A 237 1.20 -16.10 1.24
CA ILE A 237 2.07 -15.14 0.55
C ILE A 237 1.72 -15.14 -0.94
N THR A 238 1.46 -13.95 -1.48
CA THR A 238 1.21 -13.71 -2.90
C THR A 238 2.06 -12.54 -3.39
N GLY A 239 2.15 -12.36 -4.71
CA GLY A 239 2.85 -11.21 -5.26
C GLY A 239 2.85 -11.14 -6.78
N ASP A 240 2.90 -9.91 -7.28
CA ASP A 240 2.97 -9.53 -8.69
C ASP A 240 4.25 -8.68 -8.91
N LEU A 241 5.39 -9.37 -8.97
CA LEU A 241 6.70 -8.72 -9.06
C LEU A 241 7.10 -8.43 -10.51
N SER A 242 7.83 -7.33 -10.70
CA SER A 242 8.36 -6.94 -12.02
C SER A 242 9.87 -6.68 -11.93
N PHE A 243 10.58 -6.94 -13.02
CA PHE A 243 12.04 -6.71 -13.15
C PHE A 243 12.92 -7.52 -12.17
N ILE A 244 12.37 -8.57 -11.56
CA ILE A 244 13.10 -9.47 -10.68
C ILE A 244 12.60 -10.90 -10.86
N SER A 245 13.52 -11.86 -10.81
CA SER A 245 13.17 -13.28 -10.80
C SER A 245 12.69 -13.70 -9.42
N LEU A 246 11.63 -14.53 -9.37
CA LEU A 246 11.15 -15.09 -8.12
C LEU A 246 12.22 -15.90 -7.38
N THR A 247 13.17 -16.52 -8.09
CA THR A 247 14.25 -17.30 -7.44
C THR A 247 15.15 -16.44 -6.55
N LEU A 248 15.16 -15.11 -6.76
CA LEU A 248 15.90 -14.17 -5.92
C LEU A 248 15.09 -13.66 -4.73
N VAL A 249 13.77 -13.84 -4.74
CA VAL A 249 12.86 -13.27 -3.74
C VAL A 249 12.31 -14.34 -2.81
N LEU A 250 11.98 -15.53 -3.33
CA LEU A 250 11.47 -16.65 -2.55
C LEU A 250 12.32 -16.99 -1.31
N PRO A 251 13.67 -16.94 -1.32
CA PRO A 251 14.47 -17.18 -0.12
C PRO A 251 14.18 -16.23 1.04
N ALA A 252 13.79 -14.97 0.77
CA ALA A 252 13.38 -14.00 1.78
C ALA A 252 11.92 -14.19 2.22
N LEU A 253 11.05 -14.70 1.34
CA LEU A 253 9.61 -14.84 1.62
C LEU A 253 9.27 -16.12 2.39
N VAL A 254 9.89 -17.26 2.03
CA VAL A 254 9.55 -18.57 2.63
C VAL A 254 9.69 -18.62 4.16
N PRO A 255 10.70 -17.97 4.79
CA PRO A 255 10.77 -17.89 6.24
C PRO A 255 9.57 -17.22 6.90
N LEU A 256 8.88 -16.32 6.20
CA LEU A 256 7.71 -15.57 6.69
C LEU A 256 6.39 -16.35 6.51
N LEU A 257 6.41 -17.46 5.77
CA LEU A 257 5.23 -18.28 5.53
C LEU A 257 5.04 -19.26 6.70
N LYS A 258 3.89 -19.29 7.36
CA LYS A 258 3.63 -20.24 8.46
C LYS A 258 3.78 -21.70 8.02
N ALA A 259 4.06 -22.58 8.98
CA ALA A 259 3.97 -24.02 8.74
C ALA A 259 2.57 -24.39 8.22
N GLY A 260 2.50 -25.17 7.14
CA GLY A 260 1.24 -25.47 6.46
C GLY A 260 0.64 -24.33 5.61
N GLY A 261 1.27 -23.15 5.57
CA GLY A 261 0.83 -21.99 4.79
C GLY A 261 1.00 -22.15 3.28
N SER A 262 0.30 -21.30 2.53
CA SER A 262 0.22 -21.35 1.07
C SER A 262 0.95 -20.19 0.39
N LEU A 263 1.65 -20.50 -0.69
CA LEU A 263 2.29 -19.54 -1.59
C LEU A 263 1.53 -19.56 -2.92
N LEU A 264 1.17 -18.38 -3.43
CA LEU A 264 0.51 -18.23 -4.73
C LEU A 264 1.11 -17.03 -5.46
N MET A 265 2.19 -17.25 -6.22
CA MET A 265 2.97 -16.16 -6.83
C MET A 265 2.74 -16.08 -8.33
N LEU A 266 2.62 -14.86 -8.85
CA LEU A 266 2.62 -14.63 -10.29
C LEU A 266 4.05 -14.71 -10.84
N VAL A 267 4.23 -15.56 -11.84
CA VAL A 267 5.47 -15.78 -12.58
C VAL A 267 5.36 -15.09 -13.94
N LYS A 268 6.36 -14.26 -14.23
CA LYS A 268 6.45 -13.49 -15.47
C LYS A 268 7.68 -13.94 -16.25
N PRO A 269 7.54 -14.83 -17.26
CA PRO A 269 8.68 -15.41 -17.98
C PRO A 269 9.71 -14.39 -18.48
N GLN A 270 9.29 -13.18 -18.87
CA GLN A 270 10.17 -12.11 -19.32
C GLN A 270 11.14 -11.56 -18.25
N PHE A 271 10.84 -11.76 -16.96
CA PHE A 271 11.75 -11.41 -15.85
C PHE A 271 12.50 -12.61 -15.28
N GLU A 272 12.15 -13.80 -15.75
CA GLU A 272 12.79 -15.05 -15.39
C GLU A 272 13.91 -15.40 -16.39
N LEU A 273 13.70 -15.10 -17.67
CA LEU A 273 14.62 -15.48 -18.75
C LEU A 273 15.82 -14.52 -18.87
N GLN A 274 16.89 -15.00 -19.51
CA GLN A 274 18.12 -14.24 -19.71
C GLN A 274 18.04 -13.29 -20.93
N PRO A 275 18.87 -12.24 -20.98
CA PRO A 275 19.04 -11.43 -22.19
C PRO A 275 19.37 -12.31 -23.40
N GLY A 276 18.53 -12.25 -24.45
CA GLY A 276 18.63 -13.11 -25.65
C GLY A 276 17.54 -14.18 -25.75
N GLN A 277 16.91 -14.56 -24.64
CA GLN A 277 15.72 -15.42 -24.61
C GLN A 277 14.41 -14.61 -24.67
N VAL A 278 14.51 -13.30 -24.46
CA VAL A 278 13.39 -12.36 -24.52
C VAL A 278 13.48 -11.55 -25.82
N GLY A 279 12.40 -11.54 -26.59
CA GLY A 279 12.34 -10.87 -27.89
C GLY A 279 12.23 -9.35 -27.78
N LYS A 280 12.20 -8.69 -28.95
CA LYS A 280 12.01 -7.22 -29.03
C LYS A 280 10.74 -6.79 -28.28
N GLY A 281 10.87 -5.76 -27.45
CA GLY A 281 9.77 -5.24 -26.63
C GLY A 281 9.56 -5.98 -25.30
N GLY A 282 10.46 -6.88 -24.91
CA GLY A 282 10.34 -7.61 -23.65
C GLY A 282 9.37 -8.80 -23.73
N ILE A 283 9.01 -9.25 -24.93
CA ILE A 283 8.01 -10.29 -25.15
C ILE A 283 8.68 -11.65 -25.35
N VAL A 284 8.24 -12.66 -24.59
CA VAL A 284 8.67 -14.05 -24.74
C VAL A 284 7.81 -14.73 -25.81
N ARG A 285 8.43 -15.00 -26.97
CA ARG A 285 7.76 -15.58 -28.15
C ARG A 285 7.93 -17.08 -28.28
N ASP A 286 9.00 -17.62 -27.72
CA ASP A 286 9.28 -19.06 -27.75
C ASP A 286 8.62 -19.72 -26.54
N GLU A 287 7.50 -20.40 -26.78
CA GLU A 287 6.72 -21.08 -25.74
C GLU A 287 7.48 -22.24 -25.08
N ALA A 288 8.49 -22.81 -25.74
CA ALA A 288 9.31 -23.86 -25.16
C ALA A 288 10.08 -23.37 -23.92
N LEU A 289 10.33 -22.07 -23.82
CA LEU A 289 11.00 -21.45 -22.68
C LEU A 289 10.12 -21.44 -21.42
N TYR A 290 8.80 -21.56 -21.53
CA TYR A 290 7.91 -21.61 -20.37
C TYR A 290 8.20 -22.84 -19.50
N ALA A 291 8.48 -23.99 -20.11
CA ALA A 291 8.84 -25.21 -19.38
C ALA A 291 10.20 -25.06 -18.64
N VAL A 292 11.13 -24.29 -19.22
CA VAL A 292 12.42 -23.98 -18.57
C VAL A 292 12.20 -23.10 -17.33
N VAL A 293 11.35 -22.08 -17.45
CA VAL A 293 10.97 -21.20 -16.33
C VAL A 293 10.27 -22.01 -15.24
N GLU A 294 9.25 -22.79 -15.60
CA GLU A 294 8.50 -23.63 -14.66
C GLU A 294 9.44 -24.56 -13.88
N LYS A 295 10.32 -25.29 -14.58
CA LYS A 295 11.27 -26.18 -13.94
C LYS A 295 12.14 -25.44 -12.91
N ARG A 296 12.69 -24.28 -13.29
CA ARG A 296 13.57 -23.51 -12.40
C ARG A 296 12.84 -22.99 -11.16
N ILE A 297 11.59 -22.55 -11.31
CA ILE A 297 10.77 -22.12 -10.16
C ILE A 297 10.45 -23.32 -9.25
N ARG A 298 10.08 -24.47 -9.82
CA ARG A 298 9.83 -25.70 -9.06
C ARG A 298 11.07 -26.17 -8.29
N ASP A 299 12.24 -26.18 -8.93
CA ASP A 299 13.51 -26.53 -8.29
C ASP A 299 13.80 -25.57 -7.11
N CYS A 300 13.65 -24.26 -7.31
CA CYS A 300 13.83 -23.26 -6.25
C CYS A 300 12.84 -23.46 -5.08
N CYS A 301 11.57 -23.74 -5.37
CA CYS A 301 10.59 -24.06 -4.34
C CYS A 301 10.99 -25.32 -3.54
N ALA A 302 11.45 -26.37 -4.23
CA ALA A 302 11.87 -27.62 -3.58
C ALA A 302 13.10 -27.41 -2.68
N ASP A 303 14.10 -26.64 -3.15
CA ASP A 303 15.29 -26.29 -2.37
C ASP A 303 14.94 -25.48 -1.09
N LEU A 304 13.82 -24.75 -1.13
CA LEU A 304 13.29 -23.99 0.02
C LEU A 304 12.29 -24.81 0.87
N GLY A 305 12.11 -26.10 0.60
CA GLY A 305 11.23 -26.98 1.37
C GLY A 305 9.73 -26.77 1.10
N LEU A 306 9.37 -26.16 -0.04
CA LEU A 306 7.99 -26.06 -0.49
C LEU A 306 7.61 -27.22 -1.40
N THR A 307 6.37 -27.67 -1.29
CA THR A 307 5.76 -28.61 -2.25
C THR A 307 4.90 -27.83 -3.24
N VAL A 308 5.28 -27.83 -4.52
CA VAL A 308 4.49 -27.18 -5.58
C VAL A 308 3.30 -28.07 -5.95
N GLY A 309 2.09 -27.54 -5.81
CA GLY A 309 0.86 -28.20 -6.22
C GLY A 309 0.54 -27.93 -7.69
N ASP A 310 0.29 -26.65 -8.01
CA ASP A 310 -0.22 -26.25 -9.32
C ASP A 310 0.72 -25.27 -10.04
N TRP A 311 0.76 -25.39 -11.36
CA TRP A 311 1.31 -24.40 -12.28
C TRP A 311 0.24 -24.06 -13.32
N LEU A 312 -0.21 -22.81 -13.31
CA LEU A 312 -1.45 -22.43 -13.99
C LEU A 312 -1.20 -21.20 -14.87
N PRO A 313 -1.77 -21.09 -16.08
CA PRO A 313 -1.76 -19.83 -16.80
C PRO A 313 -2.58 -18.76 -16.04
N SER A 314 -2.12 -17.51 -16.05
CA SER A 314 -2.91 -16.39 -15.57
C SER A 314 -4.20 -16.26 -16.39
N ALA A 315 -5.32 -15.90 -15.74
CA ALA A 315 -6.62 -15.77 -16.39
C ALA A 315 -6.67 -14.67 -17.46
N ILE A 316 -5.75 -13.71 -17.36
CA ILE A 316 -5.52 -12.65 -18.34
C ILE A 316 -4.02 -12.52 -18.59
N ASP A 317 -3.65 -12.08 -19.80
CA ASP A 317 -2.25 -11.82 -20.15
C ASP A 317 -1.67 -10.63 -19.37
N GLY A 318 -0.37 -10.39 -19.52
CA GLY A 318 0.31 -9.17 -19.08
C GLY A 318 -0.20 -7.92 -19.83
N GLY A 319 0.08 -6.74 -19.29
CA GLY A 319 -0.27 -5.47 -19.96
C GLY A 319 0.53 -5.24 -21.26
N ASP A 320 1.68 -5.90 -21.37
CA ASP A 320 2.62 -5.91 -22.50
C ASP A 320 2.34 -7.05 -23.50
N GLY A 321 1.34 -7.90 -23.23
CA GLY A 321 0.99 -9.07 -24.04
C GLY A 321 1.82 -10.33 -23.74
N ASN A 322 2.65 -10.33 -22.68
CA ASN A 322 3.29 -11.57 -22.25
C ASN A 322 2.28 -12.53 -21.61
N ARG A 323 2.43 -13.81 -21.90
CA ARG A 323 1.75 -14.87 -21.16
C ARG A 323 2.41 -15.03 -19.80
N GLU A 324 1.60 -15.00 -18.75
CA GLU A 324 2.04 -15.11 -17.36
C GLU A 324 1.44 -16.37 -16.72
N PHE A 325 2.05 -16.83 -15.62
CA PHE A 325 1.65 -18.07 -14.93
C PHE A 325 1.56 -17.83 -13.43
N PHE A 326 0.83 -18.65 -12.71
CA PHE A 326 0.89 -18.75 -11.25
C PHE A 326 1.57 -20.05 -10.85
N VAL A 327 2.39 -19.96 -9.81
CA VAL A 327 2.88 -21.12 -9.06
C VAL A 327 2.14 -21.17 -7.72
N SER A 328 1.50 -22.31 -7.44
CA SER A 328 0.93 -22.62 -6.14
C SER A 328 1.81 -23.62 -5.41
N ALA A 329 2.24 -23.28 -4.20
CA ALA A 329 3.08 -24.14 -3.38
C ALA A 329 2.67 -24.09 -1.92
N ARG A 330 3.03 -25.11 -1.15
CA ARG A 330 2.71 -25.21 0.27
C ARG A 330 3.95 -25.50 1.10
N ARG A 331 4.09 -24.82 2.22
CA ARG A 331 5.09 -25.17 3.25
C ARG A 331 4.59 -26.39 4.01
N ALA A 332 5.47 -27.34 4.29
CA ALA A 332 5.11 -28.51 5.10
C ALA A 332 4.48 -28.09 6.44
N ALA A 333 3.47 -28.83 6.89
CA ALA A 333 3.00 -28.72 8.27
C ALA A 333 4.09 -29.27 9.20
N ALA A 334 4.28 -28.64 10.36
CA ALA A 334 5.18 -29.11 11.41
C ALA A 334 4.62 -30.36 12.10
#